data_AF-A0A418AKS3-F1
#
_entry.id   AF-A0A418AKS3-F1
#
_cell.length_a   1.000
_cell.length_b   1.000
_cell.length_c   1.000
_cell.angle_alpha   90.00
_cell.angle_beta   90.00
_cell.angle_gamma   90.00
#
_symmetry.space_group_name_H-M   'P 1'
#
loop_
_entity.id
_entity.type
_entity.pdbx_description
1 polymer ?
#
loop_
_entity_poly.entity_id
_entity_poly.type
_entity_poly.pdbx_seq_one_letter_code
_entity_poly.pdbx_strand_id
1 'polypeptide(L)'
;MSVTKQIKVNDRIIPDGITRPETFINGQPVIGGIGDPRMGTCDFRARCKTCDCTYSGSGAKVNDCPGHFGHIELARPMFHVGFIKICKQILSCICFHCSKILVDERDHRFRAAMRQKNGQRRLKMVYEICKNKGMCEYGDESNMEKVQEGWNLGLQGGITNEQAPKDVGHGGCGGRLPKYRQVGISLQVEFPETMEDIPGSGDKKQNLPADKVLSIFKNITDADCIALGFNPRWARPDWLILTLIPVPPPHVRPSVAIDGAARGEDDLTHNLASIVKANLALLNCVKKGEPSHIISQFEQLLQFNLSTFVNNEQPGLPQAQQKSGKPLKTMRQRLRGKEGRIRGNLMGKRVDFSARTVITADPNLAIDQVGVPRSIAMNLTVPERVTPFNMVLMHELISRGPLEHPGAKYIIREDGNRIDLRYIKSKSELALKCGWIVERHLRDDDYVLFNRQPSLHKMSIMAHRVKVLDWSTFRLNISVTTPYNADFDGDEMNLHVPQSMTARAEAQELMSVHKNIITPQRNAPVMGIVQDSLLGVQKFTKRNIFVEKDLVMNMLMWVYTWDGKVPTPAILLPDKSKVLLLLEI
;
A
#
# COMPACT_ATOMS: atom_id res chain seq x y z
N MET A 1 11.20 16.52 11.47
CA MET A 1 11.57 17.96 11.45
C MET A 1 10.89 18.60 10.26
N SER A 2 10.14 19.69 10.47
CA SER A 2 9.55 20.43 9.37
C SER A 2 10.59 21.34 8.70
N VAL A 3 10.49 21.49 7.38
CA VAL A 3 11.39 22.33 6.57
C VAL A 3 10.99 23.82 6.55
N THR A 4 9.80 24.16 7.03
CA THR A 4 9.25 25.51 6.94
C THR A 4 9.68 26.43 8.08
N LYS A 5 10.96 26.39 8.50
CA LYS A 5 11.51 27.27 9.55
C LYS A 5 11.36 28.76 9.20
N GLN A 6 11.35 29.62 10.22
CA GLN A 6 11.31 31.08 10.07
C GLN A 6 12.50 31.59 9.23
N ILE A 7 12.23 32.41 8.20
CA ILE A 7 13.26 32.97 7.30
C ILE A 7 12.91 34.43 6.97
N LYS A 8 13.93 35.28 6.80
CA LYS A 8 13.79 36.65 6.30
C LYS A 8 13.95 36.64 4.77
N VAL A 9 12.92 37.03 4.03
CA VAL A 9 12.94 37.17 2.56
C VAL A 9 12.54 38.59 2.20
N ASN A 10 13.38 39.32 1.46
CA ASN A 10 13.14 40.71 1.02
C ASN A 10 12.69 41.63 2.16
N ASP A 11 13.45 41.65 3.25
CA ASP A 11 13.18 42.40 4.48
C ASP A 11 11.91 42.09 5.26
N ARG A 12 11.13 41.08 4.86
CA ARG A 12 9.98 40.56 5.60
C ARG A 12 10.33 39.26 6.31
N ILE A 13 9.98 39.19 7.59
CA ILE A 13 10.11 37.97 8.39
C ILE A 13 8.92 37.07 8.07
N ILE A 14 9.17 35.92 7.44
CA ILE A 14 8.16 34.88 7.23
C ILE A 14 8.19 34.00 8.47
N PRO A 15 7.08 33.91 9.23
CA PRO A 15 6.99 33.09 10.44
C PRO A 15 7.20 31.60 10.14
N ASP A 16 7.48 30.82 11.19
CA ASP A 16 7.57 29.37 11.09
C ASP A 16 6.23 28.77 10.60
N GLY A 17 6.30 27.76 9.74
CA GLY A 17 5.12 27.11 9.17
C GLY A 17 4.51 27.82 7.95
N ILE A 18 3.38 27.28 7.49
CA ILE A 18 2.62 27.80 6.36
C ILE A 18 1.58 28.79 6.87
N THR A 19 1.71 30.04 6.45
CA THR A 19 0.84 31.15 6.89
C THR A 19 0.04 31.78 5.76
N ARG A 20 0.31 31.43 4.49
CA ARG A 20 -0.42 31.95 3.34
C ARG A 20 -1.19 30.83 2.62
N PRO A 21 -2.45 31.06 2.22
CA PRO A 21 -3.25 30.04 1.53
C PRO A 21 -2.90 29.94 0.03
N GLU A 22 -2.16 30.89 -0.53
CA GLU A 22 -1.79 30.95 -1.94
C GLU A 22 -0.65 29.95 -2.25
N THR A 23 -0.75 29.26 -3.39
CA THR A 23 0.33 28.38 -3.90
C THR A 23 1.30 29.15 -4.79
N PHE A 24 0.79 29.94 -5.74
CA PHE A 24 1.56 30.75 -6.68
C PHE A 24 1.04 32.19 -6.74
N ILE A 25 1.95 33.15 -6.88
CA ILE A 25 1.65 34.56 -7.22
C ILE A 25 2.49 34.92 -8.44
N ASN A 26 1.86 35.44 -9.49
CA ASN A 26 2.53 35.82 -10.75
C ASN A 26 3.39 34.69 -11.36
N GLY A 27 2.93 33.44 -11.27
CA GLY A 27 3.63 32.27 -11.79
C GLY A 27 4.81 31.76 -10.94
N GLN A 28 5.13 32.43 -9.82
CA GLN A 28 6.18 31.99 -8.91
C GLN A 28 5.61 31.38 -7.62
N PRO A 29 6.21 30.30 -7.10
CA PRO A 29 5.74 29.66 -5.87
C PRO A 29 5.95 30.57 -4.66
N VAL A 30 4.93 30.66 -3.80
CA VAL A 30 4.94 31.55 -2.63
C VAL A 30 5.69 30.90 -1.47
N ILE A 31 6.71 31.58 -0.95
CA ILE A 31 7.40 31.16 0.28
C ILE A 31 6.49 31.40 1.48
N GLY A 32 6.37 30.41 2.38
CA GLY A 32 5.40 30.40 3.48
C GLY A 32 3.96 30.13 3.02
N GLY A 33 3.75 29.83 1.73
CA GLY A 33 2.49 29.39 1.16
C GLY A 33 2.35 27.87 1.12
N ILE A 34 1.21 27.39 0.64
CA ILE A 34 0.95 25.94 0.50
C ILE A 34 1.85 25.32 -0.59
N GLY A 35 2.31 26.12 -1.55
CA GLY A 35 3.24 25.71 -2.61
C GLY A 35 4.71 25.98 -2.28
N ASP A 36 5.10 26.07 -1.01
CA ASP A 36 6.46 26.48 -0.63
C ASP A 36 7.53 25.60 -1.31
N PRO A 37 8.48 26.19 -2.06
CA PRO A 37 9.50 25.45 -2.82
C PRO A 37 10.47 24.64 -1.93
N ARG A 38 10.50 24.89 -0.61
CA ARG A 38 11.24 24.08 0.38
C ARG A 38 10.58 22.72 0.62
N MET A 39 9.29 22.58 0.38
CA MET A 39 8.56 21.31 0.52
C MET A 39 8.80 20.34 -0.65
N GLY A 40 9.49 20.81 -1.69
CA GLY A 40 9.67 20.09 -2.95
C GLY A 40 9.05 20.85 -4.11
N THR A 41 9.31 20.37 -5.31
CA THR A 41 8.81 20.94 -6.56
C THR A 41 8.11 19.86 -7.37
N CYS A 42 7.05 20.24 -8.11
CA CYS A 42 6.42 19.37 -9.12
C CYS A 42 6.94 19.68 -10.53
N ASP A 43 7.74 20.74 -10.70
CA ASP A 43 8.26 21.16 -11.99
C ASP A 43 9.59 20.46 -12.30
N PHE A 44 9.66 19.77 -13.45
CA PHE A 44 10.85 19.01 -13.87
C PHE A 44 12.13 19.84 -14.03
N ARG A 45 11.99 21.15 -14.30
CA ARG A 45 13.11 22.08 -14.47
C ARG A 45 13.57 22.72 -13.15
N ALA A 46 12.70 22.71 -12.14
CA ALA A 46 13.01 23.33 -10.87
C ALA A 46 13.70 22.34 -9.94
N ARG A 47 14.51 22.87 -9.03
CA ARG A 47 15.16 22.11 -7.96
C ARG A 47 14.53 22.44 -6.61
N CYS A 48 14.49 21.45 -5.73
CA CYS A 48 14.00 21.66 -4.38
C CYS A 48 14.96 22.55 -3.59
N LYS A 49 14.44 23.58 -2.91
CA LYS A 49 15.28 24.48 -2.09
C LYS A 49 15.86 23.84 -0.82
N THR A 50 15.43 22.63 -0.45
CA THR A 50 15.90 21.93 0.75
C THR A 50 16.99 20.91 0.43
N CYS A 51 16.76 20.02 -0.54
CA CYS A 51 17.70 18.94 -0.88
C CYS A 51 18.46 19.16 -2.19
N ASP A 52 18.15 20.21 -2.94
CA ASP A 52 18.68 20.49 -4.29
C ASP A 52 18.47 19.35 -5.33
N CYS A 53 17.63 18.37 -5.00
CA CYS A 53 17.23 17.31 -5.92
C CYS A 53 16.16 17.81 -6.92
N THR A 54 16.15 17.18 -8.09
CA THR A 54 15.14 17.38 -9.14
C THR A 54 13.91 16.51 -8.90
N TYR A 55 12.76 16.87 -9.48
CA TYR A 55 11.60 15.99 -9.53
C TYR A 55 11.63 15.16 -10.82
N SER A 56 11.67 13.83 -10.69
CA SER A 56 11.63 12.91 -11.84
C SER A 56 10.30 12.17 -12.00
N GLY A 57 9.43 12.26 -10.98
CA GLY A 57 8.13 11.56 -10.94
C GLY A 57 8.22 10.03 -10.77
N SER A 58 9.42 9.45 -10.87
CA SER A 58 9.65 8.01 -10.83
C SER A 58 10.10 7.49 -9.47
N GLY A 59 10.61 8.35 -8.58
CA GLY A 59 11.15 7.99 -7.26
C GLY A 59 12.38 7.07 -7.28
N ALA A 60 12.86 6.70 -8.48
CA ALA A 60 13.85 5.66 -8.69
C ALA A 60 15.24 6.20 -9.03
N LYS A 61 15.37 7.50 -9.30
CA LYS A 61 16.66 8.15 -9.56
C LYS A 61 17.30 8.59 -8.25
N VAL A 62 18.62 8.46 -8.16
CA VAL A 62 19.43 8.87 -6.98
C VAL A 62 19.21 10.36 -6.63
N ASN A 63 18.89 11.19 -7.62
CA ASN A 63 18.65 12.64 -7.45
C ASN A 63 17.17 13.03 -7.48
N ASP A 64 16.25 12.13 -7.10
CA ASP A 64 14.82 12.45 -7.02
C ASP A 64 14.43 12.98 -5.63
N CYS A 65 13.69 14.10 -5.59
CA CYS A 65 13.22 14.66 -4.34
C CYS A 65 12.13 13.77 -3.72
N PRO A 66 12.25 13.32 -2.45
CA PRO A 66 11.16 12.58 -1.79
C PRO A 66 9.98 13.47 -1.39
N GLY A 67 10.17 14.80 -1.43
CA GLY A 67 9.28 15.78 -0.83
C GLY A 67 9.52 15.94 0.68
N HIS A 68 9.30 17.15 1.19
CA HIS A 68 9.53 17.50 2.58
C HIS A 68 8.27 18.05 3.24
N PHE A 69 7.96 17.60 4.44
CA PHE A 69 6.75 18.00 5.16
C PHE A 69 6.86 19.43 5.70
N GLY A 70 5.83 20.22 5.40
CA GLY A 70 5.55 21.49 6.06
C GLY A 70 4.71 21.27 7.31
N HIS A 71 4.40 22.36 8.00
CA HIS A 71 3.40 22.34 9.07
C HIS A 71 2.56 23.61 9.11
N ILE A 72 1.37 23.50 9.70
CA ILE A 72 0.50 24.62 10.06
C ILE A 72 0.32 24.57 11.58
N GLU A 73 0.67 25.65 12.25
CA GLU A 73 0.37 25.85 13.66
C GLU A 73 -1.09 26.33 13.80
N LEU A 74 -1.88 25.63 14.61
CA LEU A 74 -3.28 25.99 14.83
C LEU A 74 -3.40 27.10 15.87
N ALA A 75 -4.31 28.05 15.64
CA ALA A 75 -4.55 29.16 16.57
C ALA A 75 -5.06 28.69 17.93
N ARG A 76 -5.77 27.56 17.97
CA ARG A 76 -6.19 26.85 19.18
C ARG A 76 -6.10 25.34 18.97
N PRO A 77 -5.92 24.53 20.03
CA PRO A 77 -5.95 23.07 19.93
C PRO A 77 -7.30 22.59 19.37
N MET A 78 -7.28 21.57 18.53
CA MET A 78 -8.46 21.01 17.85
C MET A 78 -8.51 19.48 18.01
N PHE A 79 -9.71 18.89 17.97
CA PHE A 79 -9.85 17.45 18.07
C PHE A 79 -9.48 16.76 16.75
N HIS A 80 -8.68 15.70 16.80
CA HIS A 80 -8.53 14.83 15.63
C HIS A 80 -9.74 13.90 15.48
N VAL A 81 -10.45 13.97 14.35
CA VAL A 81 -11.68 13.21 14.08
C VAL A 81 -11.55 11.72 14.34
N GLY A 82 -10.43 11.12 13.94
CA GLY A 82 -10.20 9.69 14.11
C GLY A 82 -10.06 9.26 15.58
N PHE A 83 -9.72 10.20 16.47
CA PHE A 83 -9.38 9.92 17.85
C PHE A 83 -10.39 10.45 18.87
N ILE A 84 -11.44 11.19 18.47
CA ILE A 84 -12.47 11.73 19.39
C ILE A 84 -13.06 10.64 20.30
N LYS A 85 -13.34 9.46 19.73
CA LYS A 85 -13.86 8.31 20.50
C LYS A 85 -12.86 7.82 21.56
N ILE A 86 -11.58 7.80 21.22
CA ILE A 86 -10.50 7.39 22.12
C ILE A 86 -10.30 8.47 23.20
N CYS A 87 -10.29 9.75 22.83
CA CYS A 87 -10.22 10.86 23.80
C CYS A 87 -11.37 10.78 24.81
N LYS A 88 -12.60 10.50 24.36
CA LYS A 88 -13.74 10.26 25.26
C LYS A 88 -13.47 9.09 26.22
N GLN A 89 -12.97 7.96 25.71
CA GLN A 89 -12.67 6.79 26.55
C GLN A 89 -11.60 7.12 27.61
N ILE A 90 -10.54 7.82 27.22
CA ILE A 90 -9.47 8.26 28.13
C ILE A 90 -10.04 9.20 29.20
N LEU A 91 -10.81 10.22 28.81
CA LEU A 91 -11.44 11.17 29.74
C LEU A 91 -12.37 10.49 30.76
N SER A 92 -12.99 9.36 30.40
CA SER A 92 -13.79 8.56 31.35
C SER A 92 -12.95 7.63 32.22
N CYS A 93 -11.66 7.42 31.92
CA CYS A 93 -10.76 6.59 32.73
C CYS A 93 -9.93 7.40 33.74
N ILE A 94 -9.77 8.70 33.50
CA ILE A 94 -8.98 9.62 34.33
C ILE A 94 -9.87 10.61 35.07
N CYS A 95 -9.35 11.18 36.15
CA CYS A 95 -10.03 12.24 36.87
C CYS A 95 -9.94 13.58 36.13
N PHE A 96 -11.05 14.33 36.08
CA PHE A 96 -11.13 15.63 35.40
C PHE A 96 -10.24 16.72 36.03
N HIS A 97 -9.95 16.62 37.33
CA HIS A 97 -9.18 17.62 38.06
C HIS A 97 -7.71 17.21 38.24
N CYS A 98 -7.44 16.02 38.80
CA CYS A 98 -6.07 15.57 39.08
C CYS A 98 -5.44 14.74 37.95
N SER A 99 -6.16 14.42 36.88
CA SER A 99 -5.66 13.64 35.72
C SER A 99 -5.12 12.22 36.01
N LYS A 100 -5.27 11.75 37.25
CA LYS A 100 -4.91 10.40 37.69
C LYS A 100 -5.93 9.37 37.20
N ILE A 101 -5.48 8.14 36.95
CA ILE A 101 -6.36 7.03 36.61
C ILE A 101 -7.31 6.72 37.78
N LEU A 102 -8.59 6.47 37.49
CA LEU A 102 -9.63 6.29 38.52
C LEU A 102 -9.61 4.93 39.22
N VAL A 103 -8.76 4.00 38.75
CA VAL A 103 -8.73 2.61 39.18
C VAL A 103 -7.28 2.21 39.43
N ASP A 104 -7.11 1.35 40.42
CA ASP A 104 -5.84 0.95 40.97
C ASP A 104 -5.73 -0.59 40.95
N GLU A 105 -4.56 -1.13 41.28
CA GLU A 105 -4.26 -2.58 41.30
C GLU A 105 -5.13 -3.37 42.30
N ARG A 106 -5.86 -2.67 43.17
CA ARG A 106 -6.84 -3.23 44.11
C ARG A 106 -8.02 -3.91 43.40
N ASP A 107 -8.44 -3.44 42.22
CA ASP A 107 -9.53 -4.10 41.46
C ASP A 107 -8.96 -5.33 40.70
N HIS A 108 -9.51 -6.51 40.98
CA HIS A 108 -9.12 -7.75 40.31
C HIS A 108 -9.24 -7.67 38.78
N ARG A 109 -10.21 -6.89 38.28
CA ARG A 109 -10.44 -6.67 36.84
C ARG A 109 -9.37 -5.77 36.24
N PHE A 110 -8.86 -4.81 37.01
CA PHE A 110 -7.77 -3.95 36.59
C PHE A 110 -6.45 -4.72 36.50
N ARG A 111 -6.14 -5.58 37.48
CA ARG A 111 -4.99 -6.50 37.37
C ARG A 111 -5.10 -7.41 36.16
N ALA A 112 -6.30 -7.91 35.85
CA ALA A 112 -6.55 -8.71 34.67
C ALA A 112 -6.33 -7.90 33.37
N ALA A 113 -6.71 -6.61 33.36
CA ALA A 113 -6.45 -5.71 32.24
C ALA A 113 -4.94 -5.44 32.07
N MET A 114 -4.19 -5.25 33.15
CA MET A 114 -2.73 -5.02 33.10
C MET A 114 -1.96 -6.20 32.51
N ARG A 115 -2.45 -7.44 32.66
CA ARG A 115 -1.88 -8.63 32.01
C ARG A 115 -2.07 -8.66 30.49
N GLN A 116 -3.00 -7.87 29.94
CA GLN A 116 -3.25 -7.85 28.50
C GLN A 116 -2.12 -7.13 27.74
N LYS A 117 -1.44 -7.84 26.85
CA LYS A 117 -0.37 -7.26 26.00
C LYS A 117 -0.90 -6.27 24.96
N ASN A 118 -2.12 -6.48 24.45
CA ASN A 118 -2.71 -5.57 23.45
C ASN A 118 -3.29 -4.31 24.13
N GLY A 119 -2.67 -3.16 23.88
CA GLY A 119 -3.07 -1.87 24.45
C GLY A 119 -4.50 -1.44 24.13
N GLN A 120 -5.02 -1.74 22.93
CA GLN A 120 -6.39 -1.38 22.56
C GLN A 120 -7.44 -2.15 23.38
N ARG A 121 -7.19 -3.45 23.62
CA ARG A 121 -8.06 -4.27 24.48
C ARG A 121 -7.95 -3.82 25.93
N ARG A 122 -6.74 -3.47 26.38
CA ARG A 122 -6.49 -2.94 27.73
C ARG A 122 -7.30 -1.67 27.98
N LEU A 123 -7.22 -0.66 27.10
CA LEU A 123 -8.00 0.58 27.22
C LEU A 123 -9.50 0.30 27.32
N LYS A 124 -10.01 -0.64 26.51
CA LYS A 124 -11.43 -1.01 26.55
C LYS A 124 -11.81 -1.64 27.89
N MET A 125 -10.99 -2.54 28.42
CA MET A 125 -11.24 -3.16 29.73
C MET A 125 -11.21 -2.12 30.86
N VAL A 126 -10.22 -1.23 30.86
CA VAL A 126 -10.12 -0.13 31.84
C VAL A 126 -11.34 0.79 31.74
N TYR A 127 -11.74 1.18 30.53
CA TYR A 127 -12.93 1.99 30.29
C TYR A 127 -14.22 1.37 30.84
N GLU A 128 -14.43 0.06 30.67
CA GLU A 128 -15.62 -0.62 31.20
C GLU A 128 -15.67 -0.62 32.74
N ILE A 129 -14.52 -0.56 33.40
CA ILE A 129 -14.41 -0.46 34.86
C ILE A 129 -14.68 0.99 35.30
N CYS A 130 -14.08 1.98 34.62
CA CYS A 130 -14.14 3.38 35.03
C CYS A 130 -15.47 4.09 34.68
N LYS A 131 -16.18 3.67 33.62
CA LYS A 131 -17.34 4.41 33.07
C LYS A 131 -18.47 4.69 34.08
N ASN A 132 -18.59 3.88 35.13
CA ASN A 132 -19.65 3.99 36.14
C ASN A 132 -19.18 4.70 37.42
N LYS A 133 -17.90 5.04 37.55
CA LYS A 133 -17.38 5.78 38.71
C LYS A 133 -17.82 7.24 38.63
N GLY A 134 -18.50 7.74 39.67
CA GLY A 134 -19.00 9.11 39.76
C GLY A 134 -18.14 10.07 40.59
N MET A 135 -17.11 9.55 41.27
CA MET A 135 -16.25 10.31 42.17
C MET A 135 -14.83 9.74 42.15
N CYS A 136 -13.84 10.61 42.26
CA CYS A 136 -12.44 10.24 42.44
C CYS A 136 -12.18 9.95 43.93
N GLU A 137 -11.86 8.71 44.29
CA GLU A 137 -11.53 8.34 45.67
C GLU A 137 -10.34 9.16 46.19
N TYR A 138 -10.52 9.80 47.34
CA TYR A 138 -9.48 10.55 48.04
C TYR A 138 -8.46 9.59 48.67
N GLY A 139 -7.17 9.91 48.61
CA GLY A 139 -6.15 9.19 49.38
C GLY A 139 -5.35 10.18 50.21
N ASP A 140 -5.37 10.02 51.52
CA ASP A 140 -4.60 10.85 52.45
C ASP A 140 -3.10 10.54 52.31
N GLU A 141 -2.27 11.58 52.13
CA GLU A 141 -0.80 11.48 52.04
C GLU A 141 -0.17 10.92 53.34
N SER A 142 -0.88 11.04 54.47
CA SER A 142 -0.48 10.50 55.79
C SER A 142 -0.48 8.97 55.88
N ASN A 143 -1.01 8.26 54.88
CA ASN A 143 -0.96 6.80 54.81
C ASN A 143 0.26 6.25 54.04
N MET A 144 1.08 7.08 53.38
CA MET A 144 2.30 6.62 52.69
C MET A 144 3.41 6.13 53.65
N GLU A 145 3.56 6.77 54.82
CA GLU A 145 4.53 6.34 55.84
C GLU A 145 4.17 4.97 56.45
N LYS A 146 2.87 4.68 56.66
CA LYS A 146 2.40 3.38 57.14
C LYS A 146 2.54 2.25 56.12
N VAL A 147 2.55 2.57 54.82
CA VAL A 147 2.81 1.59 53.75
C VAL A 147 4.28 1.18 53.73
N GLN A 148 5.21 2.08 54.04
CA GLN A 148 6.65 1.76 54.12
C GLN A 148 6.98 0.83 55.30
N GLU A 149 6.31 1.00 56.44
CA GLU A 149 6.46 0.08 57.59
C GLU A 149 5.86 -1.31 57.34
N GLY A 150 4.76 -1.40 56.57
CA GLY A 150 4.15 -2.69 56.19
C GLY A 150 4.94 -3.50 55.16
N TRP A 151 5.73 -2.86 54.29
CA TRP A 151 6.54 -3.54 53.27
C TRP A 151 7.87 -4.09 53.82
N ASN A 152 8.37 -3.55 54.94
CA ASN A 152 9.57 -4.07 55.63
C ASN A 152 9.32 -5.37 56.41
N LEU A 153 8.08 -5.83 56.52
CA LEU A 153 7.72 -7.13 57.12
C LEU A 153 7.53 -8.26 56.10
N GLY A 154 7.96 -8.08 54.84
CA GLY A 154 7.70 -9.00 53.72
C GLY A 154 8.80 -10.02 53.39
N LEU A 155 9.74 -10.31 54.31
CA LEU A 155 10.86 -11.23 54.04
C LEU A 155 10.63 -12.69 54.47
N GLN A 156 9.47 -13.03 55.04
CA GLN A 156 9.07 -14.43 55.26
C GLN A 156 7.55 -14.61 55.10
N GLY A 157 7.17 -15.43 54.12
CA GLY A 157 5.85 -16.07 54.08
C GLY A 157 4.75 -15.28 53.35
N GLY A 158 4.10 -15.94 52.40
CA GLY A 158 3.04 -15.37 51.57
C GLY A 158 1.84 -14.87 52.37
N ILE A 159 1.33 -13.71 51.96
CA ILE A 159 0.21 -13.03 52.61
C ILE A 159 -1.12 -13.58 52.06
N THR A 160 -2.01 -14.00 52.96
CA THR A 160 -3.43 -14.27 52.71
C THR A 160 -4.22 -12.96 52.61
N ASN A 161 -5.31 -12.99 51.83
CA ASN A 161 -6.09 -11.84 51.34
C ASN A 161 -6.77 -10.93 52.42
N GLU A 162 -6.47 -11.09 53.71
CA GLU A 162 -7.19 -10.46 54.82
C GLU A 162 -6.46 -9.29 55.51
N GLN A 163 -5.23 -8.94 55.07
CA GLN A 163 -4.44 -7.85 55.66
C GLN A 163 -4.03 -6.75 54.67
N ALA A 164 -4.78 -6.58 53.57
CA ALA A 164 -4.65 -5.37 52.75
C ALA A 164 -5.40 -4.20 53.42
N PRO A 165 -4.75 -3.07 53.74
CA PRO A 165 -5.44 -1.93 54.33
C PRO A 165 -6.52 -1.43 53.36
N LYS A 166 -7.79 -1.52 53.78
CA LYS A 166 -8.97 -1.17 52.96
C LYS A 166 -9.16 0.34 52.75
N ASP A 167 -8.46 1.18 53.51
CA ASP A 167 -8.72 2.62 53.62
C ASP A 167 -7.73 3.54 52.89
N VAL A 168 -6.81 3.00 52.09
CA VAL A 168 -5.93 3.83 51.26
C VAL A 168 -6.56 3.97 49.87
N GLY A 169 -7.24 5.08 49.60
CA GLY A 169 -7.74 5.40 48.26
C GLY A 169 -6.58 5.48 47.24
N HIS A 170 -6.89 5.47 45.95
CA HIS A 170 -5.86 5.51 44.89
C HIS A 170 -5.10 6.84 44.80
N GLY A 171 -5.12 7.68 45.86
CA GLY A 171 -4.45 8.98 45.94
C GLY A 171 -5.06 10.02 44.99
N GLY A 172 -6.39 10.07 44.89
CA GLY A 172 -7.14 11.02 44.09
C GLY A 172 -7.58 12.26 44.87
N CYS A 173 -8.25 13.20 44.20
CA CYS A 173 -8.57 14.52 44.76
C CYS A 173 -9.99 14.66 45.35
N GLY A 174 -10.78 13.58 45.48
CA GLY A 174 -12.16 13.65 46.00
C GLY A 174 -13.20 14.25 45.03
N GLY A 175 -12.78 14.77 43.88
CA GLY A 175 -13.65 15.48 42.94
C GLY A 175 -14.72 14.59 42.29
N ARG A 176 -15.91 15.15 42.07
CA ARG A 176 -16.97 14.49 41.30
C ARG A 176 -16.61 14.45 39.82
N LEU A 177 -16.99 13.36 39.14
CA LEU A 177 -16.63 13.15 37.74
C LEU A 177 -17.80 13.55 36.83
N PRO A 178 -17.55 14.34 35.77
CA PRO A 178 -18.58 14.65 34.80
C PRO A 178 -18.79 13.49 33.81
N LYS A 179 -19.97 13.47 33.19
CA LYS A 179 -20.28 12.50 32.12
C LYS A 179 -19.96 13.11 30.75
N TYR A 180 -19.36 12.31 29.86
CA TYR A 180 -18.98 12.77 28.53
C TYR A 180 -19.88 12.18 27.45
N ARG A 181 -20.34 13.01 26.52
CA ARG A 181 -21.13 12.60 25.35
C ARG A 181 -20.50 13.16 24.07
N GLN A 182 -20.34 12.33 23.06
CA GLN A 182 -19.90 12.78 21.74
C GLN A 182 -21.11 13.26 20.93
N VAL A 183 -21.05 14.47 20.39
CA VAL A 183 -22.06 15.04 19.50
C VAL A 183 -21.36 15.47 18.22
N GLY A 184 -21.43 14.64 17.17
CA GLY A 184 -20.72 14.87 15.92
C GLY A 184 -19.19 14.95 16.12
N ILE A 185 -18.63 16.15 15.89
CA ILE A 185 -17.20 16.50 16.01
C ILE A 185 -16.84 17.21 17.31
N SER A 186 -17.80 17.48 18.19
CA SER A 186 -17.57 18.05 19.51
C SER A 186 -17.80 17.02 20.61
N LEU A 187 -17.17 17.28 21.76
CA LEU A 187 -17.38 16.54 22.99
C LEU A 187 -18.14 17.42 23.96
N GLN A 188 -19.27 16.93 24.47
CA GLN A 188 -20.07 17.58 25.50
C GLN A 188 -19.77 16.96 26.86
N VAL A 189 -19.76 17.82 27.87
CA VAL A 189 -19.57 17.46 29.27
C VAL A 189 -20.85 17.83 30.04
N GLU A 190 -21.32 16.90 30.87
CA GLU A 190 -22.46 17.07 31.77
C GLU A 190 -21.95 16.98 33.21
N PHE A 191 -22.05 18.09 33.94
CA PHE A 191 -21.60 18.18 35.33
C PHE A 191 -22.74 17.78 36.28
N PRO A 192 -22.47 17.00 37.35
CA PRO A 192 -23.47 16.66 38.35
C PRO A 192 -23.88 17.88 39.20
N GLU A 193 -25.15 17.93 39.63
CA GLU A 193 -25.85 19.08 40.24
C GLU A 193 -25.27 19.65 41.55
N THR A 194 -24.25 19.00 42.10
CA THR A 194 -23.67 19.27 43.44
C THR A 194 -22.23 19.75 43.35
N MET A 195 -21.77 20.16 42.16
CA MET A 195 -20.48 20.83 41.98
C MET A 195 -20.63 22.34 42.24
N GLU A 196 -19.81 22.88 43.15
CA GLU A 196 -19.73 24.32 43.43
C GLU A 196 -19.15 25.14 42.24
N ASP A 197 -18.50 24.47 41.28
CA ASP A 197 -17.92 25.06 40.06
C ASP A 197 -18.94 25.39 38.95
N ILE A 198 -20.24 25.31 39.23
CA ILE A 198 -21.28 25.73 38.28
C ILE A 198 -21.40 27.25 38.35
N PRO A 199 -21.10 28.03 37.28
CA PRO A 199 -21.52 29.43 37.22
C PRO A 199 -23.03 29.42 37.37
N GLY A 200 -23.58 30.07 38.40
CA GLY A 200 -24.97 29.98 38.88
C GLY A 200 -26.09 30.36 37.90
N SER A 201 -25.83 30.36 36.59
CA SER A 201 -26.77 30.64 35.51
C SER A 201 -26.55 29.78 34.24
N GLY A 202 -25.62 28.81 34.23
CA GLY A 202 -25.22 28.10 33.00
C GLY A 202 -25.86 26.72 32.79
N ASP A 203 -26.24 26.41 31.55
CA ASP A 203 -26.75 25.10 31.11
C ASP A 203 -25.92 23.92 31.64
N LYS A 204 -26.60 22.87 32.14
CA LYS A 204 -26.01 21.62 32.67
C LYS A 204 -25.10 20.88 31.68
N LYS A 205 -25.22 21.21 30.38
CA LYS A 205 -24.47 20.62 29.27
C LYS A 205 -23.65 21.69 28.60
N GLN A 206 -22.34 21.51 28.60
CA GLN A 206 -21.40 22.43 27.96
C GLN A 206 -20.56 21.69 26.92
N ASN A 207 -20.18 22.39 25.85
CA ASN A 207 -19.18 21.86 24.92
C ASN A 207 -17.81 21.98 25.59
N LEU A 208 -17.07 20.88 25.65
CA LEU A 208 -15.73 20.84 26.22
C LEU A 208 -14.72 21.31 25.17
N PRO A 209 -14.04 22.46 25.36
CA PRO A 209 -13.03 22.91 24.41
C PRO A 209 -11.82 21.97 24.43
N ALA A 210 -11.22 21.78 23.26
CA ALA A 210 -10.06 20.89 23.10
C ALA A 210 -8.84 21.36 23.91
N ASP A 211 -8.71 22.67 24.18
CA ASP A 211 -7.65 23.24 25.02
C ASP A 211 -7.70 22.70 26.46
N LYS A 212 -8.90 22.63 27.06
CA LYS A 212 -9.08 22.05 28.40
C LYS A 212 -8.79 20.54 28.42
N VAL A 213 -9.08 19.81 27.34
CA VAL A 213 -8.71 18.39 27.23
C VAL A 213 -7.20 18.22 27.12
N LEU A 214 -6.53 19.10 26.38
CA LEU A 214 -5.09 19.08 26.23
C LEU A 214 -4.37 19.31 27.57
N SER A 215 -4.85 20.25 28.40
CA SER A 215 -4.26 20.49 29.72
C SER A 215 -4.40 19.28 30.65
N ILE A 216 -5.57 18.63 30.64
CA ILE A 216 -5.81 17.38 31.38
C ILE A 216 -4.87 16.27 30.88
N PHE A 217 -4.75 16.09 29.56
CA PHE A 217 -3.92 15.03 29.00
C PHE A 217 -2.42 15.23 29.22
N LYS A 218 -1.95 16.48 29.31
CA LYS A 218 -0.55 16.79 29.66
C LYS A 218 -0.18 16.43 31.09
N ASN A 219 -1.15 16.46 32.00
CA ASN A 219 -0.95 16.14 33.41
C ASN A 219 -0.96 14.62 33.70
N ILE A 220 -1.25 13.77 32.71
CA ILE A 220 -1.22 12.31 32.86
C ILE A 220 0.23 11.84 33.01
N THR A 221 0.50 11.02 34.02
CA THR A 221 1.83 10.45 34.26
C THR A 221 2.19 9.36 33.23
N ASP A 222 3.47 9.09 33.03
CA ASP A 222 3.93 8.04 32.11
C ASP A 222 3.47 6.63 32.58
N ALA A 223 3.37 6.41 33.89
CA ALA A 223 2.84 5.18 34.46
C ALA A 223 1.36 4.98 34.11
N ASP A 224 0.54 6.04 34.27
CA ASP A 224 -0.88 6.01 33.93
C ASP A 224 -1.09 5.85 32.41
N CYS A 225 -0.22 6.43 31.59
CA CYS A 225 -0.24 6.21 30.14
C CYS A 225 -0.06 4.73 29.79
N ILE A 226 0.91 4.05 30.41
CA ILE A 226 1.14 2.62 30.21
C ILE A 226 -0.05 1.78 30.70
N ALA A 227 -0.64 2.16 31.84
CA ALA A 227 -1.82 1.49 32.38
C ALA A 227 -3.03 1.59 31.45
N LEU A 228 -3.25 2.76 30.83
CA LEU A 228 -4.29 2.98 29.82
C LEU A 228 -4.02 2.21 28.51
N GLY A 229 -2.82 1.66 28.31
CA GLY A 229 -2.44 0.91 27.12
C GLY A 229 -1.73 1.75 26.05
N PHE A 230 -1.26 2.93 26.41
CA PHE A 230 -0.45 3.82 25.58
C PHE A 230 1.05 3.61 25.82
N ASN A 231 1.88 4.05 24.87
CA ASN A 231 3.33 4.03 25.02
C ASN A 231 3.84 5.48 25.12
N PRO A 232 4.40 5.92 26.26
CA PRO A 232 4.83 7.30 26.45
C PRO A 232 5.80 7.83 25.38
N ARG A 233 6.60 6.93 24.79
CA ARG A 233 7.59 7.28 23.76
C ARG A 233 6.98 7.51 22.37
N TRP A 234 5.92 6.79 22.02
CA TRP A 234 5.42 6.72 20.64
C TRP A 234 3.98 7.20 20.47
N ALA A 235 3.16 7.15 21.51
CA ALA A 235 1.75 7.46 21.46
C ALA A 235 1.30 7.96 22.83
N ARG A 236 1.56 9.24 23.12
CA ARG A 236 1.16 9.88 24.38
C ARG A 236 -0.24 10.51 24.21
N PRO A 237 -1.16 10.46 25.21
CA PRO A 237 -2.55 10.88 25.05
C PRO A 237 -2.76 12.33 24.59
N ASP A 238 -1.88 13.24 25.01
CA ASP A 238 -1.86 14.65 24.62
C ASP A 238 -1.69 14.84 23.10
N TRP A 239 -0.97 13.94 22.42
CA TRP A 239 -0.78 13.99 20.96
C TRP A 239 -2.03 13.62 20.15
N LEU A 240 -3.09 13.14 20.79
CA LEU A 240 -4.37 12.91 20.13
C LEU A 240 -5.11 14.22 19.80
N ILE A 241 -4.76 15.31 20.48
CA ILE A 241 -5.25 16.66 20.22
C ILE A 241 -4.29 17.36 19.26
N LEU A 242 -4.82 17.94 18.19
CA LEU A 242 -4.05 18.64 17.18
C LEU A 242 -3.72 20.05 17.69
N THR A 243 -2.44 20.32 17.92
CA THR A 243 -1.90 21.69 18.05
C THR A 243 -1.24 22.14 16.75
N LEU A 244 -0.69 21.18 16.01
CA LEU A 244 0.00 21.37 14.74
C LEU A 244 -0.48 20.33 13.74
N ILE A 245 -0.58 20.73 12.47
CA ILE A 245 -0.95 19.84 11.37
C ILE A 245 0.22 19.70 10.40
N PRO A 246 0.68 18.46 10.13
CA PRO A 246 1.67 18.24 9.09
C PRO A 246 1.04 18.48 7.72
N VAL A 247 1.70 19.30 6.90
CA VAL A 247 1.26 19.55 5.52
C VAL A 247 2.05 18.63 4.59
N PRO A 248 1.35 17.76 3.84
CA PRO A 248 2.02 16.85 2.92
C PRO A 248 2.74 17.64 1.80
N PRO A 249 3.88 17.15 1.32
CA PRO A 249 4.62 17.80 0.24
C PRO A 249 3.84 17.76 -1.09
N PRO A 250 4.18 18.61 -2.06
CA PRO A 250 3.56 18.63 -3.39
C PRO A 250 3.54 17.26 -4.10
N HIS A 251 4.53 16.40 -3.84
CA HIS A 251 4.59 15.01 -4.35
C HIS A 251 3.36 14.16 -3.99
N VAL A 252 2.72 14.40 -2.84
CA VAL A 252 1.51 13.69 -2.39
C VAL A 252 0.23 14.32 -2.98
N ARG A 253 0.32 15.60 -3.37
CA ARG A 253 -0.79 16.44 -3.88
C ARG A 253 -0.35 17.15 -5.17
N PRO A 254 -0.09 16.40 -6.24
CA PRO A 254 0.51 16.95 -7.46
C PRO A 254 -0.44 17.94 -8.14
N SER A 255 0.13 19.01 -8.70
CA SER A 255 -0.59 19.97 -9.53
C SER A 255 -0.51 19.56 -11.00
N VAL A 256 -1.60 19.70 -11.75
CA VAL A 256 -1.64 19.46 -13.19
C VAL A 256 -1.62 20.80 -13.91
N ALA A 257 -0.64 21.03 -14.79
CA ALA A 257 -0.62 22.21 -15.64
C ALA A 257 -1.62 22.04 -16.79
N ILE A 258 -2.50 23.02 -16.97
CA ILE A 258 -3.48 23.11 -18.07
C ILE A 258 -3.04 24.30 -18.94
N ASP A 259 -2.65 24.03 -20.19
CA ASP A 259 -2.28 25.05 -21.19
C ASP A 259 -1.35 26.18 -20.69
N GLY A 260 -0.22 25.79 -20.07
CA GLY A 260 0.94 26.66 -19.81
C GLY A 260 0.78 27.72 -18.71
N ALA A 261 -0.41 28.31 -18.56
CA ALA A 261 -0.68 29.40 -17.62
C ALA A 261 -1.62 29.00 -16.48
N ALA A 262 -2.59 28.10 -16.72
CA ALA A 262 -3.51 27.64 -15.69
C ALA A 262 -2.97 26.38 -15.00
N ARG A 263 -3.13 26.27 -13.68
CA ARG A 263 -2.80 25.06 -12.93
C ARG A 263 -4.05 24.54 -12.23
N GLY A 264 -4.39 23.29 -12.50
CA GLY A 264 -5.35 22.52 -11.71
C GLY A 264 -4.65 21.98 -10.47
N GLU A 265 -4.98 22.55 -9.31
CA GLU A 265 -4.45 22.10 -8.03
C GLU A 265 -5.21 20.86 -7.51
N ASP A 266 -4.54 20.07 -6.69
CA ASP A 266 -5.14 18.87 -6.08
C ASP A 266 -6.22 19.24 -5.01
N ASP A 267 -7.20 18.36 -4.83
CA ASP A 267 -8.26 18.53 -3.81
C ASP A 267 -7.73 18.76 -2.39
N LEU A 268 -6.60 18.11 -2.02
CA LEU A 268 -5.97 18.31 -0.72
C LEU A 268 -5.39 19.72 -0.60
N THR A 269 -4.83 20.27 -1.68
CA THR A 269 -4.33 21.65 -1.72
C THR A 269 -5.46 22.65 -1.50
N HIS A 270 -6.62 22.44 -2.13
CA HIS A 270 -7.81 23.28 -1.90
C HIS A 270 -8.31 23.21 -0.46
N ASN A 271 -8.34 22.02 0.14
CA ASN A 271 -8.77 21.87 1.53
C ASN A 271 -7.77 22.54 2.49
N LEU A 272 -6.46 22.36 2.28
CA LEU A 272 -5.41 23.03 3.05
C LEU A 272 -5.54 24.56 2.96
N ALA A 273 -5.88 25.12 1.80
CA ALA A 273 -6.12 26.54 1.63
C ALA A 273 -7.30 27.04 2.49
N SER A 274 -8.38 26.27 2.56
CA SER A 274 -9.51 26.55 3.45
C SER A 274 -9.12 26.46 4.93
N ILE A 275 -8.28 25.49 5.32
CA ILE A 275 -7.76 25.36 6.68
C ILE A 275 -6.93 26.59 7.07
N VAL A 276 -5.97 27.01 6.23
CA VAL A 276 -5.13 28.19 6.49
C VAL A 276 -6.00 29.45 6.62
N LYS A 277 -6.99 29.64 5.73
CA LYS A 277 -7.92 30.78 5.81
C LYS A 277 -8.73 30.78 7.11
N ALA A 278 -9.30 29.64 7.50
CA ALA A 278 -10.08 29.52 8.74
C ALA A 278 -9.20 29.73 9.98
N ASN A 279 -7.96 29.24 9.96
CA ASN A 279 -7.00 29.42 11.05
C ASN A 279 -6.59 30.88 11.23
N LEU A 280 -6.31 31.59 10.13
CA LEU A 280 -6.00 33.03 10.17
C LEU A 280 -7.19 33.86 10.65
N ALA A 281 -8.41 33.52 10.23
CA ALA A 281 -9.63 34.18 10.70
C ALA A 281 -9.79 34.00 12.22
N LEU A 282 -9.65 32.78 12.72
CA LEU A 282 -9.70 32.49 14.16
C LEU A 282 -8.61 33.24 14.94
N LEU A 283 -7.36 33.22 14.44
CA LEU A 283 -6.24 33.93 15.06
C LEU A 283 -6.52 35.44 15.17
N ASN A 284 -7.08 36.04 14.11
CA ASN A 284 -7.41 37.46 14.09
C ASN A 284 -8.56 37.79 15.05
N CYS A 285 -9.57 36.94 15.16
CA CYS A 285 -10.65 37.12 16.14
C CYS A 285 -10.14 37.04 17.58
N VAL A 286 -9.24 36.10 17.87
CA VAL A 286 -8.62 35.99 19.20
C VAL A 286 -7.75 37.22 19.50
N LYS A 287 -6.96 37.70 18.53
CA LYS A 287 -6.11 38.90 18.70
C LYS A 287 -6.91 40.18 18.91
N LYS A 288 -8.08 40.30 18.27
CA LYS A 288 -8.98 41.44 18.43
C LYS A 288 -9.78 41.41 19.74
N GLY A 289 -9.79 40.28 20.44
CA GLY A 289 -10.58 40.12 21.67
C GLY A 289 -12.09 40.04 21.41
N GLU A 290 -12.50 39.39 20.32
CA GLU A 290 -13.92 39.22 19.99
C GLU A 290 -14.68 38.40 21.07
N PRO A 291 -16.01 38.56 21.21
CA PRO A 291 -16.82 37.78 22.14
C PRO A 291 -16.67 36.26 22.00
N SER A 292 -16.77 35.53 23.12
CA SER A 292 -16.56 34.07 23.18
C SER A 292 -17.46 33.26 22.25
N HIS A 293 -18.70 33.71 22.01
CA HIS A 293 -19.63 33.06 21.08
C HIS A 293 -19.12 33.11 19.63
N ILE A 294 -18.54 34.23 19.20
CA ILE A 294 -17.98 34.39 17.85
C ILE A 294 -16.74 33.50 17.69
N ILE A 295 -15.86 33.48 18.71
CA ILE A 295 -14.68 32.61 18.71
C ILE A 295 -15.09 31.14 18.56
N SER A 296 -16.10 30.68 19.31
CA SER A 296 -16.63 29.31 19.23
C SER A 296 -17.15 28.96 17.83
N GLN A 297 -17.77 29.89 17.11
CA GLN A 297 -18.20 29.67 15.72
C GLN A 297 -17.01 29.47 14.77
N PHE A 298 -15.96 30.30 14.90
CA PHE A 298 -14.75 30.15 14.09
C PHE A 298 -13.96 28.88 14.46
N GLU A 299 -13.97 28.46 15.73
CA GLU A 299 -13.42 27.18 16.17
C GLU A 299 -14.14 26.01 15.50
N GLN A 300 -15.48 26.03 15.48
CA GLN A 300 -16.28 24.99 14.82
C GLN A 300 -16.02 24.95 13.31
N LEU A 301 -15.86 26.11 12.65
CA LEU A 301 -15.50 26.18 11.24
C LEU A 301 -14.11 25.58 10.96
N LEU A 302 -13.13 25.89 11.81
CA LEU A 302 -11.80 25.30 11.69
C LEU A 302 -11.86 23.78 11.91
N GLN A 303 -12.52 23.31 12.97
CA GLN A 303 -12.73 21.90 13.27
C GLN A 303 -13.43 21.16 12.12
N PHE A 304 -14.39 21.80 11.44
CA PHE A 304 -15.04 21.28 10.24
C PHE A 304 -14.05 21.11 9.08
N ASN A 305 -13.27 22.13 8.74
CA ASN A 305 -12.27 22.03 7.67
C ASN A 305 -11.20 20.96 7.98
N LEU A 306 -10.77 20.84 9.23
CA LEU A 306 -9.85 19.77 9.67
C LEU A 306 -10.49 18.39 9.53
N SER A 307 -11.78 18.27 9.87
CA SER A 307 -12.51 17.02 9.77
C SER A 307 -12.64 16.54 8.34
N THR A 308 -12.98 17.45 7.43
CA THR A 308 -13.13 17.14 6.01
C THR A 308 -11.78 16.80 5.39
N PHE A 309 -10.67 17.45 5.78
CA PHE A 309 -9.34 17.10 5.25
C PHE A 309 -8.98 15.62 5.44
N VAL A 310 -9.33 15.05 6.59
CA VAL A 310 -9.12 13.63 6.88
C VAL A 310 -10.22 12.75 6.26
N ASN A 311 -11.49 13.12 6.45
CA ASN A 311 -12.64 12.31 6.04
C ASN A 311 -13.87 13.16 5.69
N ASN A 312 -14.19 13.28 4.40
CA ASN A 312 -15.38 14.00 3.93
C ASN A 312 -16.72 13.26 4.18
N GLU A 313 -16.69 11.93 4.32
CA GLU A 313 -17.89 11.07 4.36
C GLU A 313 -18.39 10.83 5.79
N GLN A 314 -18.12 11.76 6.71
CA GLN A 314 -18.55 11.57 8.09
C GLN A 314 -20.07 11.77 8.21
N PRO A 315 -20.80 10.80 8.81
CA PRO A 315 -22.24 10.94 9.02
C PRO A 315 -22.56 12.15 9.91
N GLY A 316 -23.57 12.93 9.53
CA GLY A 316 -24.05 14.09 10.31
C GLY A 316 -23.30 15.40 10.05
N LEU A 317 -22.38 15.43 9.09
CA LEU A 317 -21.72 16.66 8.63
C LEU A 317 -21.99 16.89 7.14
N PRO A 318 -22.12 18.16 6.70
CA PRO A 318 -22.20 18.48 5.28
C PRO A 318 -20.87 18.13 4.58
N GLN A 319 -20.94 17.66 3.34
CA GLN A 319 -19.75 17.33 2.56
C GLN A 319 -19.12 18.61 1.99
N ALA A 320 -17.80 18.74 2.12
CA ALA A 320 -17.07 19.80 1.45
C ALA A 320 -16.99 19.52 -0.06
N GLN A 321 -17.42 20.48 -0.86
CA GLN A 321 -17.47 20.41 -2.32
C GLN A 321 -16.52 21.44 -2.94
N GLN A 322 -16.05 21.13 -4.15
CA GLN A 322 -15.43 22.12 -5.03
C GLN A 322 -16.48 23.16 -5.48
N LYS A 323 -16.01 24.26 -6.11
CA LYS A 323 -16.89 25.25 -6.75
C LYS A 323 -17.82 24.65 -7.82
N SER A 324 -17.44 23.50 -8.38
CA SER A 324 -18.22 22.72 -9.36
C SER A 324 -19.32 21.85 -8.73
N GLY A 325 -19.46 21.82 -7.41
CA GLY A 325 -20.39 20.94 -6.69
C GLY A 325 -19.88 19.50 -6.47
N LYS A 326 -18.73 19.14 -7.06
CA LYS A 326 -18.12 17.82 -6.85
C LYS A 326 -17.54 17.71 -5.43
N PRO A 327 -17.84 16.63 -4.66
CA PRO A 327 -17.21 16.40 -3.36
C PRO A 327 -15.69 16.27 -3.45
N LEU A 328 -14.96 16.88 -2.51
CA LEU A 328 -13.50 16.80 -2.44
C LEU A 328 -13.03 15.38 -2.09
N LYS A 329 -11.99 14.89 -2.75
CA LYS A 329 -11.36 13.59 -2.45
C LYS A 329 -10.29 13.71 -1.36
N THR A 330 -10.64 13.22 -0.19
CA THR A 330 -9.90 13.39 1.09
C THR A 330 -8.90 12.26 1.35
N MET A 331 -8.07 12.41 2.40
CA MET A 331 -6.99 11.45 2.70
C MET A 331 -7.51 10.02 2.87
N ARG A 332 -8.57 9.82 3.65
CA ARG A 332 -9.14 8.49 3.89
C ARG A 332 -9.69 7.84 2.60
N GLN A 333 -10.35 8.63 1.76
CA GLN A 333 -10.90 8.16 0.48
C GLN A 333 -9.80 7.80 -0.53
N ARG A 334 -8.62 8.43 -0.45
CA ARG A 334 -7.46 8.07 -1.28
C ARG A 334 -6.86 6.72 -0.87
N LEU A 335 -6.92 6.38 0.42
CA LEU A 335 -6.34 5.14 0.93
C LEU A 335 -7.28 3.93 0.79
N ARG A 336 -8.58 4.12 1.09
CA ARG A 336 -9.60 3.06 1.07
C ARG A 336 -10.22 2.92 -0.32
N GLY A 337 -10.80 1.74 -0.58
CA GLY A 337 -11.60 1.45 -1.78
C GLY A 337 -10.91 0.52 -2.76
N LYS A 338 -11.59 0.16 -3.85
CA LYS A 338 -11.03 -0.68 -4.93
C LYS A 338 -9.92 0.06 -5.68
N GLU A 339 -10.15 1.35 -5.96
CA GLU A 339 -9.19 2.27 -6.57
C GLU A 339 -8.34 3.04 -5.54
N GLY A 340 -8.47 2.71 -4.26
CA GLY A 340 -7.64 3.30 -3.21
C GLY A 340 -6.19 2.85 -3.34
N ARG A 341 -5.24 3.66 -2.87
CA ARG A 341 -3.80 3.40 -3.00
C ARG A 341 -3.37 2.04 -2.45
N ILE A 342 -3.99 1.56 -1.37
CA ILE A 342 -3.65 0.25 -0.78
C ILE A 342 -3.98 -0.89 -1.75
N ARG A 343 -5.21 -0.92 -2.30
CA ARG A 343 -5.61 -2.00 -3.21
C ARG A 343 -5.11 -1.80 -4.64
N GLY A 344 -5.20 -0.58 -5.16
CA GLY A 344 -4.93 -0.26 -6.56
C GLY A 344 -3.49 0.09 -6.91
N ASN A 345 -2.61 0.30 -5.91
CA ASN A 345 -1.18 0.57 -6.16
C ASN A 345 -0.24 -0.38 -5.41
N LEU A 346 -0.58 -0.79 -4.18
CA LEU A 346 0.27 -1.68 -3.38
C LEU A 346 -0.05 -3.16 -3.64
N MET A 347 -1.33 -3.56 -3.58
CA MET A 347 -1.72 -4.97 -3.79
C MET A 347 -1.79 -5.36 -5.27
N GLY A 348 -2.29 -4.46 -6.11
CA GLY A 348 -2.26 -4.60 -7.57
C GLY A 348 -1.63 -3.35 -8.16
N LYS A 349 -0.75 -3.50 -9.13
CA LYS A 349 -0.15 -2.38 -9.87
C LYS A 349 -0.09 -2.77 -11.34
N ARG A 350 -0.18 -1.78 -12.23
CA ARG A 350 0.23 -1.99 -13.62
C ARG A 350 1.74 -2.26 -13.63
N VAL A 351 2.11 -3.29 -14.38
CA VAL A 351 3.49 -3.75 -14.50
C VAL A 351 4.00 -3.49 -15.91
N ASP A 352 5.28 -3.18 -16.02
CA ASP A 352 5.98 -3.11 -17.30
C ASP A 352 6.40 -4.53 -17.74
N PHE A 353 6.92 -4.65 -18.97
CA PHE A 353 7.40 -5.92 -19.55
C PHE A 353 6.33 -7.03 -19.60
N SER A 354 5.10 -6.64 -19.90
CA SER A 354 3.98 -7.54 -20.13
C SER A 354 3.31 -7.28 -21.47
N ALA A 355 2.69 -8.31 -22.03
CA ALA A 355 1.86 -8.23 -23.22
C ALA A 355 0.53 -8.97 -23.02
N ARG A 356 -0.46 -8.62 -23.83
CA ARG A 356 -1.78 -9.25 -23.87
C ARG A 356 -2.21 -9.37 -25.33
N THR A 357 -2.69 -10.55 -25.72
CA THR A 357 -3.36 -10.80 -27.00
C THR A 357 -4.27 -12.03 -26.87
N VAL A 358 -5.06 -12.27 -27.91
CA VAL A 358 -5.96 -13.42 -28.04
C VAL A 358 -5.15 -14.71 -28.14
N ILE A 359 -5.68 -15.80 -27.57
CA ILE A 359 -5.07 -17.13 -27.65
C ILE A 359 -5.61 -17.98 -28.81
N THR A 360 -4.80 -18.91 -29.29
CA THR A 360 -5.15 -19.87 -30.34
C THR A 360 -4.52 -21.23 -30.05
N ALA A 361 -5.21 -22.31 -30.40
CA ALA A 361 -4.69 -23.66 -30.24
C ALA A 361 -3.54 -23.93 -31.22
N ASP A 362 -2.48 -24.59 -30.76
CA ASP A 362 -1.46 -25.15 -31.64
C ASP A 362 -1.01 -26.53 -31.13
N PRO A 363 -1.36 -27.63 -31.83
CA PRO A 363 -1.01 -28.98 -31.40
C PRO A 363 0.47 -29.31 -31.61
N ASN A 364 1.21 -28.53 -32.41
CA ASN A 364 2.62 -28.80 -32.71
C ASN A 364 3.57 -28.24 -31.65
N LEU A 365 3.08 -27.37 -30.75
CA LEU A 365 3.87 -26.83 -29.66
C LEU A 365 3.95 -27.83 -28.50
N ALA A 366 5.12 -27.88 -27.84
CA ALA A 366 5.27 -28.61 -26.59
C ALA A 366 4.35 -28.04 -25.49
N ILE A 367 4.01 -28.85 -24.49
CA ILE A 367 3.10 -28.43 -23.40
C ILE A 367 3.63 -27.24 -22.59
N ASP A 368 4.95 -27.06 -22.53
CA ASP A 368 5.57 -25.94 -21.83
C ASP A 368 5.98 -24.81 -22.77
N GLN A 369 5.62 -24.86 -24.05
CA GLN A 369 5.91 -23.82 -25.00
C GLN A 369 4.69 -22.92 -25.24
N VAL A 370 4.96 -21.62 -25.37
CA VAL A 370 3.99 -20.63 -25.79
C VAL A 370 4.50 -19.93 -27.05
N GLY A 371 3.67 -19.96 -28.09
CA GLY A 371 3.90 -19.22 -29.32
C GLY A 371 3.71 -17.73 -29.07
N VAL A 372 4.75 -16.93 -29.29
CA VAL A 372 4.74 -15.48 -29.10
C VAL A 372 4.89 -14.79 -30.45
N PRO A 373 3.99 -13.85 -30.79
CA PRO A 373 4.11 -13.01 -31.98
C PRO A 373 5.44 -12.27 -32.09
N ARG A 374 6.00 -12.22 -33.30
CA ARG A 374 7.23 -11.46 -33.59
C ARG A 374 7.12 -9.98 -33.18
N SER A 375 5.95 -9.37 -33.34
CA SER A 375 5.67 -7.99 -32.91
C SER A 375 5.79 -7.79 -31.40
N ILE A 376 5.38 -8.79 -30.61
CA ILE A 376 5.50 -8.79 -29.15
C ILE A 376 6.95 -9.10 -28.74
N ALA A 377 7.60 -10.07 -29.39
CA ALA A 377 8.96 -10.48 -29.10
C ALA A 377 9.99 -9.37 -29.39
N MET A 378 9.80 -8.60 -30.47
CA MET A 378 10.57 -7.38 -30.73
C MET A 378 10.30 -6.29 -29.70
N ASN A 379 9.10 -6.25 -29.11
CA ASN A 379 8.75 -5.20 -28.17
C ASN A 379 9.28 -5.42 -26.75
N LEU A 380 9.14 -6.65 -26.26
CA LEU A 380 9.58 -7.06 -24.94
C LEU A 380 11.08 -7.36 -24.94
N THR A 381 11.75 -6.93 -23.88
CA THR A 381 13.20 -7.11 -23.72
C THR A 381 13.53 -7.93 -22.48
N VAL A 382 14.66 -8.63 -22.56
CA VAL A 382 15.31 -9.32 -21.44
C VAL A 382 16.68 -8.68 -21.23
N PRO A 383 16.98 -8.14 -20.04
CA PRO A 383 18.29 -7.60 -19.74
C PRO A 383 19.28 -8.73 -19.53
N GLU A 384 20.32 -8.75 -20.35
CA GLU A 384 21.40 -9.74 -20.25
C GLU A 384 22.73 -9.04 -19.98
N ARG A 385 23.43 -9.50 -18.93
CA ARG A 385 24.75 -8.96 -18.59
C ARG A 385 25.79 -9.50 -19.56
N VAL A 386 26.61 -8.62 -20.09
CA VAL A 386 27.71 -8.97 -20.98
C VAL A 386 28.80 -9.66 -20.17
N THR A 387 29.13 -10.86 -20.61
CA THR A 387 30.18 -11.72 -20.09
C THR A 387 31.08 -12.16 -21.25
N PRO A 388 32.27 -12.70 -20.98
CA PRO A 388 33.12 -13.24 -22.04
C PRO A 388 32.43 -14.32 -22.88
N PHE A 389 31.49 -15.08 -22.30
CA PHE A 389 30.78 -16.18 -22.97
C PHE A 389 29.74 -15.72 -24.00
N ASN A 390 29.03 -14.62 -23.74
CA ASN A 390 27.95 -14.13 -24.61
C ASN A 390 28.32 -12.89 -25.42
N MET A 391 29.55 -12.38 -25.30
CA MET A 391 29.98 -11.13 -25.93
C MET A 391 29.79 -11.13 -27.46
N VAL A 392 30.16 -12.22 -28.14
CA VAL A 392 30.00 -12.36 -29.60
C VAL A 392 28.53 -12.29 -30.00
N LEU A 393 27.67 -13.04 -29.29
CA LEU A 393 26.23 -13.05 -29.52
C LEU A 393 25.61 -11.67 -29.27
N MET A 394 25.99 -11.00 -28.19
CA MET A 394 25.46 -9.65 -27.88
C MET A 394 25.86 -8.64 -28.96
N HIS A 395 27.09 -8.72 -29.48
CA HIS A 395 27.55 -7.87 -30.56
C HIS A 395 26.73 -8.09 -31.85
N GLU A 396 26.43 -9.34 -32.19
CA GLU A 396 25.56 -9.68 -33.32
C GLU A 396 24.14 -9.09 -33.18
N LEU A 397 23.54 -9.22 -31.99
CA LEU A 397 22.21 -8.67 -31.70
C LEU A 397 22.17 -7.14 -31.78
N ILE A 398 23.23 -6.47 -31.31
CA ILE A 398 23.38 -5.01 -31.41
C ILE A 398 23.54 -4.58 -32.87
N SER A 399 24.30 -5.34 -33.67
CA SER A 399 24.53 -5.05 -35.09
C SER A 399 23.23 -5.13 -35.89
N ARG A 400 22.37 -6.13 -35.63
CA ARG A 400 21.01 -6.21 -36.20
C ARG A 400 20.11 -5.06 -35.71
N GLY A 401 20.26 -4.70 -34.44
CA GLY A 401 19.56 -3.56 -33.82
C GLY A 401 18.09 -3.85 -33.49
N PRO A 402 17.25 -2.81 -33.34
CA PRO A 402 15.91 -2.95 -32.75
C PRO A 402 14.80 -3.30 -33.74
N LEU A 403 15.05 -3.23 -35.05
CA LEU A 403 14.01 -3.43 -36.08
C LEU A 403 13.96 -4.86 -36.61
N GLU A 404 15.02 -5.63 -36.41
CA GLU A 404 15.12 -7.01 -36.86
C GLU A 404 15.14 -7.96 -35.64
N HIS A 405 14.44 -9.09 -35.75
CA HIS A 405 14.45 -10.14 -34.74
C HIS A 405 15.26 -11.33 -35.26
N PRO A 406 16.22 -11.87 -34.47
CA PRO A 406 16.55 -11.47 -33.09
C PRO A 406 17.52 -10.27 -33.05
N GLY A 407 17.29 -9.33 -32.11
CA GLY A 407 18.02 -8.06 -32.02
C GLY A 407 18.01 -7.48 -30.60
N ALA A 408 18.38 -6.21 -30.46
CA ALA A 408 18.42 -5.51 -29.18
C ALA A 408 17.94 -4.06 -29.27
N LYS A 409 17.43 -3.52 -28.15
CA LYS A 409 16.89 -2.14 -28.08
C LYS A 409 17.79 -1.16 -27.35
N TYR A 410 18.31 -1.56 -26.20
CA TYR A 410 19.04 -0.64 -25.33
C TYR A 410 20.31 -1.27 -24.80
N ILE A 411 21.28 -0.40 -24.49
CA ILE A 411 22.52 -0.77 -23.81
C ILE A 411 22.62 0.10 -22.57
N ILE A 412 22.81 -0.51 -21.42
CA ILE A 412 23.03 0.16 -20.14
C ILE A 412 24.50 -0.01 -19.78
N ARG A 413 25.21 1.12 -19.68
CA ARG A 413 26.61 1.16 -19.23
C ARG A 413 26.70 0.99 -17.71
N GLU A 414 27.91 0.81 -17.20
CA GLU A 414 28.19 0.76 -15.75
C GLU A 414 27.72 2.02 -15.02
N ASP A 415 27.79 3.18 -15.67
CA ASP A 415 27.32 4.46 -15.13
C ASP A 415 25.78 4.55 -15.01
N GLY A 416 25.04 3.53 -15.47
CA GLY A 416 23.58 3.53 -15.53
C GLY A 416 23.00 4.33 -16.71
N ASN A 417 23.86 4.90 -17.56
CA ASN A 417 23.42 5.56 -18.79
C ASN A 417 22.85 4.55 -19.78
N ARG A 418 21.57 4.73 -20.12
CA ARG A 418 20.83 3.92 -21.09
C ARG A 418 20.92 4.55 -22.47
N ILE A 419 21.48 3.80 -23.41
CA ILE A 419 21.67 4.17 -24.80
C ILE A 419 20.60 3.47 -25.63
N ASP A 420 19.84 4.24 -26.42
CA ASP A 420 18.84 3.71 -27.34
C ASP A 420 19.45 3.45 -28.72
N LEU A 421 19.37 2.19 -29.18
CA LEU A 421 19.95 1.75 -30.45
C LEU A 421 19.21 2.26 -31.68
N ARG A 422 18.01 2.84 -31.53
CA ARG A 422 17.25 3.43 -32.66
C ARG A 422 17.91 4.67 -33.25
N TYR A 423 18.60 5.45 -32.42
CA TYR A 423 19.16 6.75 -32.82
C TYR A 423 20.65 6.70 -33.18
N ILE A 424 21.30 5.53 -33.03
CA ILE A 424 22.71 5.35 -33.36
C ILE A 424 22.85 4.96 -34.82
N LYS A 425 23.63 5.74 -35.58
CA LYS A 425 23.91 5.52 -37.00
C LYS A 425 24.90 4.37 -37.25
N SER A 426 26.01 4.32 -36.51
CA SER A 426 27.03 3.27 -36.62
C SER A 426 26.91 2.25 -35.48
N LYS A 427 26.07 1.22 -35.65
CA LYS A 427 25.83 0.20 -34.62
C LYS A 427 26.98 -0.79 -34.47
N SER A 428 27.66 -1.12 -35.57
CA SER A 428 28.70 -2.16 -35.64
C SER A 428 30.06 -1.71 -35.08
N GLU A 429 30.26 -0.41 -34.88
CA GLU A 429 31.49 0.15 -34.29
C GLU A 429 31.40 0.30 -32.76
N LEU A 430 30.25 -0.06 -32.17
CA LEU A 430 30.04 0.13 -30.74
C LEU A 430 30.80 -0.95 -29.95
N ALA A 431 31.97 -0.57 -29.42
CA ALA A 431 32.74 -1.44 -28.54
C ALA A 431 31.93 -1.78 -27.26
N LEU A 432 31.59 -3.06 -27.11
CA LEU A 432 30.89 -3.59 -25.95
C LEU A 432 31.91 -4.00 -24.87
N LYS A 433 31.67 -3.61 -23.62
CA LYS A 433 32.51 -4.01 -22.49
C LYS A 433 31.81 -5.06 -21.63
N CYS A 434 32.58 -5.98 -21.07
CA CYS A 434 32.09 -6.90 -20.04
C CYS A 434 31.54 -6.10 -18.85
N GLY A 435 30.43 -6.55 -18.29
CA GLY A 435 29.76 -5.85 -17.18
C GLY A 435 28.58 -4.98 -17.60
N TRP A 436 28.51 -4.52 -18.85
CA TRP A 436 27.36 -3.78 -19.39
C TRP A 436 26.13 -4.68 -19.48
N ILE A 437 24.95 -4.07 -19.56
CA ILE A 437 23.68 -4.79 -19.71
C ILE A 437 23.11 -4.47 -21.09
N VAL A 438 22.78 -5.49 -21.86
CA VAL A 438 22.12 -5.37 -23.16
C VAL A 438 20.67 -5.81 -22.98
N GLU A 439 19.73 -4.92 -23.28
CA GLU A 439 18.31 -5.25 -23.33
C GLU A 439 17.98 -5.81 -24.72
N ARG A 440 18.13 -7.13 -24.85
CA ARG A 440 17.85 -7.87 -26.08
C ARG A 440 16.37 -8.19 -26.22
N HIS A 441 15.91 -8.44 -27.44
CA HIS A 441 14.57 -8.96 -27.70
C HIS A 441 14.36 -10.32 -27.02
N LEU A 442 13.09 -10.63 -26.73
CA LEU A 442 12.67 -11.96 -26.29
C LEU A 442 12.96 -12.97 -27.41
N ARG A 443 13.56 -14.12 -27.09
CA ARG A 443 13.94 -15.16 -28.07
C ARG A 443 13.34 -16.52 -27.71
N ASP A 444 13.52 -17.48 -28.60
CA ASP A 444 13.16 -18.88 -28.35
C ASP A 444 13.83 -19.41 -27.06
N ASP A 445 13.07 -20.23 -26.32
CA ASP A 445 13.44 -20.83 -25.04
C ASP A 445 13.66 -19.87 -23.86
N ASP A 446 13.35 -18.58 -24.00
CA ASP A 446 13.22 -17.71 -22.82
C ASP A 446 11.99 -18.09 -21.99
N TYR A 447 12.11 -18.06 -20.65
CA TYR A 447 11.00 -18.33 -19.75
C TYR A 447 10.14 -17.09 -19.53
N VAL A 448 8.83 -17.25 -19.69
CA VAL A 448 7.82 -16.21 -19.47
C VAL A 448 6.70 -16.75 -18.59
N LEU A 449 6.11 -15.87 -17.77
CA LEU A 449 4.93 -16.21 -16.99
C LEU A 449 3.68 -15.93 -17.80
N PHE A 450 2.82 -16.92 -17.94
CA PHE A 450 1.60 -16.84 -18.72
C PHE A 450 0.40 -17.04 -17.79
N ASN A 451 -0.57 -16.13 -17.85
CA ASN A 451 -1.75 -16.15 -16.98
C ASN A 451 -3.06 -15.82 -17.71
N ARG A 452 -4.14 -16.41 -17.21
CA ARG A 452 -5.52 -16.02 -17.54
C ARG A 452 -6.18 -15.33 -16.35
N GLN A 453 -6.91 -14.25 -16.62
CA GLN A 453 -7.71 -13.55 -15.62
C GLN A 453 -9.16 -14.09 -15.66
N PRO A 454 -9.82 -14.34 -14.51
CA PRO A 454 -9.32 -14.23 -13.14
C PRO A 454 -8.41 -15.41 -12.74
N SER A 455 -7.35 -15.12 -11.98
CA SER A 455 -6.44 -16.15 -11.46
C SER A 455 -6.91 -16.63 -10.08
N LEU A 456 -7.58 -17.78 -10.03
CA LEU A 456 -8.19 -18.33 -8.80
C LEU A 456 -7.31 -19.37 -8.09
N HIS A 457 -6.44 -20.04 -8.83
CA HIS A 457 -5.61 -21.14 -8.36
C HIS A 457 -4.17 -20.97 -8.85
N LYS A 458 -3.22 -21.66 -8.20
CA LYS A 458 -1.78 -21.57 -8.52
C LYS A 458 -1.50 -21.78 -10.01
N MET A 459 -2.15 -22.76 -10.63
CA MET A 459 -1.95 -23.11 -12.05
C MET A 459 -2.58 -22.12 -13.04
N SER A 460 -3.33 -21.11 -12.57
CA SER A 460 -3.76 -19.99 -13.42
C SER A 460 -2.59 -19.11 -13.89
N ILE A 461 -1.41 -19.28 -13.29
CA ILE A 461 -0.16 -18.66 -13.71
C ILE A 461 0.96 -19.71 -13.72
N MET A 462 1.55 -19.95 -14.88
CA MET A 462 2.63 -20.91 -15.05
C MET A 462 3.71 -20.34 -15.97
N ALA A 463 4.92 -20.88 -15.85
CA ALA A 463 6.04 -20.51 -16.70
C ALA A 463 6.07 -21.39 -17.96
N HIS A 464 6.19 -20.74 -19.11
CA HIS A 464 6.35 -21.35 -20.42
C HIS A 464 7.65 -20.89 -21.05
N ARG A 465 8.21 -21.72 -21.92
CA ARG A 465 9.27 -21.37 -22.85
C ARG A 465 8.69 -20.68 -24.08
N VAL A 466 9.32 -19.62 -24.51
CA VAL A 466 8.88 -18.86 -25.68
C VAL A 466 9.23 -19.62 -26.95
N LYS A 467 8.32 -19.60 -27.92
CA LYS A 467 8.58 -19.91 -29.32
C LYS A 467 8.11 -18.73 -30.17
N VAL A 468 9.02 -18.03 -30.83
CA VAL A 468 8.66 -16.86 -31.65
C VAL A 468 8.04 -17.33 -32.97
N LEU A 469 6.86 -16.80 -33.29
CA LEU A 469 6.10 -17.11 -34.50
C LEU A 469 5.68 -15.80 -35.20
N ASP A 470 5.46 -15.85 -36.51
CA ASP A 470 5.16 -14.65 -37.31
C ASP A 470 3.73 -14.11 -37.15
N TRP A 471 2.82 -14.90 -36.59
CA TRP A 471 1.40 -14.54 -36.40
C TRP A 471 1.17 -13.58 -35.22
N SER A 472 -0.06 -13.09 -35.06
CA SER A 472 -0.41 -12.05 -34.05
C SER A 472 -1.07 -12.57 -32.76
N THR A 473 -1.35 -13.86 -32.66
CA THR A 473 -2.00 -14.48 -31.49
C THR A 473 -1.00 -15.26 -30.64
N PHE A 474 -1.29 -15.41 -29.35
CA PHE A 474 -0.56 -16.34 -28.51
C PHE A 474 -1.00 -17.76 -28.83
N ARG A 475 -0.04 -18.67 -29.00
CA ARG A 475 -0.35 -20.07 -29.28
C ARG A 475 0.03 -20.97 -28.12
N LEU A 476 -0.82 -21.92 -27.78
CA LEU A 476 -0.52 -22.87 -26.72
C LEU A 476 -1.04 -24.27 -27.06
N ASN A 477 -0.40 -25.26 -26.43
CA ASN A 477 -0.85 -26.64 -26.52
C ASN A 477 -2.24 -26.80 -25.87
N ILE A 478 -3.11 -27.56 -26.53
CA ILE A 478 -4.49 -27.81 -26.12
C ILE A 478 -4.58 -28.44 -24.73
N SER A 479 -3.61 -29.27 -24.33
CA SER A 479 -3.60 -29.97 -23.03
C SER A 479 -3.47 -29.03 -21.83
N VAL A 480 -3.03 -27.78 -22.07
CA VAL A 480 -2.82 -26.76 -21.04
C VAL A 480 -4.03 -25.82 -20.91
N THR A 481 -5.05 -25.99 -21.74
CA THR A 481 -6.29 -25.18 -21.65
C THR A 481 -7.03 -25.40 -20.33
N THR A 482 -7.08 -26.64 -19.85
CA THR A 482 -7.75 -27.05 -18.61
C THR A 482 -7.26 -26.30 -17.36
N PRO A 483 -5.96 -26.24 -17.02
CA PRO A 483 -5.49 -25.49 -15.87
C PRO A 483 -5.72 -23.98 -16.00
N TYR A 484 -5.77 -23.41 -17.20
CA TYR A 484 -6.14 -21.99 -17.38
C TYR A 484 -7.64 -21.76 -17.40
N ASN A 485 -8.44 -22.82 -17.46
CA ASN A 485 -9.88 -22.77 -17.75
C ASN A 485 -10.18 -21.92 -18.99
N ALA A 486 -9.32 -22.01 -20.00
CA ALA A 486 -9.33 -21.17 -21.19
C ALA A 486 -9.95 -21.93 -22.37
N ASP A 487 -10.58 -21.20 -23.27
CA ASP A 487 -11.03 -21.68 -24.57
C ASP A 487 -10.49 -20.76 -25.69
N PHE A 488 -10.95 -20.96 -26.93
CA PHE A 488 -10.41 -20.27 -28.10
C PHE A 488 -11.48 -19.44 -28.84
N ASP A 489 -12.49 -18.95 -28.11
CA ASP A 489 -13.61 -18.18 -28.68
C ASP A 489 -13.37 -16.65 -28.74
N GLY A 490 -12.18 -16.20 -28.35
CA GLY A 490 -11.83 -14.78 -28.19
C GLY A 490 -11.12 -14.48 -26.87
N ASP A 491 -10.92 -15.48 -26.02
CA ASP A 491 -10.15 -15.40 -24.79
C ASP A 491 -8.78 -14.70 -24.96
N GLU A 492 -8.50 -13.77 -24.05
CA GLU A 492 -7.22 -13.06 -23.97
C GLU A 492 -6.43 -13.51 -22.73
N MET A 493 -5.11 -13.70 -22.90
CA MET A 493 -4.20 -14.03 -21.81
C MET A 493 -3.06 -13.03 -21.72
N ASN A 494 -2.47 -12.87 -20.53
CA ASN A 494 -1.29 -12.02 -20.36
C ASN A 494 -0.02 -12.84 -20.29
N LEU A 495 1.05 -12.23 -20.78
CA LEU A 495 2.41 -12.71 -20.73
C LEU A 495 3.23 -11.70 -19.95
N HIS A 496 4.04 -12.17 -19.01
CA HIS A 496 4.96 -11.35 -18.22
C HIS A 496 6.38 -11.91 -18.38
N VAL A 497 7.34 -11.04 -18.68
CA VAL A 497 8.74 -11.43 -18.88
C VAL A 497 9.55 -11.15 -17.62
N PRO A 498 10.05 -12.19 -16.91
CA PRO A 498 10.92 -11.99 -15.75
C PRO A 498 12.22 -11.30 -16.15
N GLN A 499 12.53 -10.18 -15.48
CA GLN A 499 13.68 -9.34 -15.82
C GLN A 499 14.97 -9.77 -15.12
N SER A 500 14.90 -10.26 -13.87
CA SER A 500 16.08 -10.72 -13.13
C SER A 500 16.39 -12.19 -13.42
N MET A 501 17.67 -12.56 -13.36
CA MET A 501 18.11 -13.96 -13.46
C MET A 501 17.50 -14.84 -12.37
N THR A 502 17.36 -14.31 -11.15
CA THR A 502 16.74 -15.03 -10.04
C THR A 502 15.26 -15.32 -10.30
N ALA A 503 14.50 -14.34 -10.79
CA ALA A 503 13.08 -14.54 -11.11
C ALA A 503 12.89 -15.51 -12.29
N ARG A 504 13.81 -15.51 -13.26
CA ARG A 504 13.82 -16.51 -14.35
C ARG A 504 14.07 -17.92 -13.81
N ALA A 505 15.02 -18.09 -12.89
CA ALA A 505 15.29 -19.36 -12.24
C ALA A 505 14.10 -19.84 -11.39
N GLU A 506 13.46 -18.95 -10.63
CA GLU A 506 12.23 -19.28 -9.88
C GLU A 506 11.09 -19.70 -10.81
N ALA A 507 10.89 -18.99 -11.93
CA ALA A 507 9.89 -19.34 -12.92
C ALA A 507 10.15 -20.74 -13.50
N GLN A 508 11.39 -21.00 -13.91
CA GLN A 508 11.83 -22.29 -14.44
C GLN A 508 11.67 -23.42 -13.41
N GLU A 509 12.11 -23.22 -12.17
CA GLU A 509 12.19 -24.30 -11.20
C GLU A 509 10.89 -24.56 -10.45
N LEU A 510 10.04 -23.55 -10.24
CA LEU A 510 8.83 -23.67 -9.42
C LEU A 510 7.54 -23.58 -10.23
N MET A 511 7.54 -22.78 -11.30
CA MET A 511 6.33 -22.42 -12.04
C MET A 511 6.22 -23.08 -13.42
N SER A 512 7.26 -23.78 -13.90
CA SER A 512 7.21 -24.50 -15.17
C SER A 512 6.01 -25.43 -15.27
N VAL A 513 5.39 -25.47 -16.45
CA VAL A 513 4.22 -26.33 -16.73
C VAL A 513 4.49 -27.79 -16.38
N HIS A 514 5.63 -28.34 -16.81
CA HIS A 514 6.03 -29.73 -16.53
C HIS A 514 6.01 -30.10 -15.04
N LYS A 515 6.33 -29.16 -14.16
CA LYS A 515 6.37 -29.37 -12.70
C LYS A 515 5.03 -29.14 -12.02
N ASN A 516 4.05 -28.59 -12.74
CA ASN A 516 2.72 -28.28 -12.24
C ASN A 516 1.62 -29.10 -12.95
N ILE A 517 1.98 -30.25 -13.55
CA ILE A 517 1.01 -31.19 -14.14
C ILE A 517 0.09 -31.78 -13.07
N ILE A 518 0.62 -32.08 -11.89
CA ILE A 518 -0.12 -32.68 -10.76
C ILE A 518 -0.48 -31.59 -9.75
N THR A 519 -1.77 -31.49 -9.42
CA THR A 519 -2.24 -30.52 -8.41
C THR A 519 -2.16 -31.09 -6.99
N PRO A 520 -1.64 -30.33 -6.01
CA PRO A 520 -1.68 -30.73 -4.61
C PRO A 520 -3.10 -30.68 -4.00
N GLN A 521 -4.07 -30.04 -4.68
CA GLN A 521 -5.44 -29.94 -4.17
C GLN A 521 -6.15 -31.30 -4.15
N ARG A 522 -5.89 -32.14 -5.16
CA ARG A 522 -6.54 -33.45 -5.35
C ARG A 522 -5.54 -34.60 -5.47
N ASN A 523 -4.23 -34.31 -5.46
CA ASN A 523 -3.16 -35.27 -5.74
C ASN A 523 -3.37 -36.04 -7.05
N ALA A 524 -3.85 -35.32 -8.07
CA ALA A 524 -4.19 -35.87 -9.38
C ALA A 524 -3.68 -34.95 -10.50
N PRO A 525 -3.43 -35.47 -11.71
CA PRO A 525 -3.07 -34.64 -12.86
C PRO A 525 -4.23 -33.71 -13.22
N VAL A 526 -3.91 -32.45 -13.54
CA VAL A 526 -4.85 -31.43 -14.03
C VAL A 526 -4.77 -31.27 -15.54
N MET A 527 -3.60 -31.56 -16.11
CA MET A 527 -3.39 -31.57 -17.55
C MET A 527 -3.53 -33.00 -18.07
N GLY A 528 -4.20 -33.15 -19.21
CA GLY A 528 -4.40 -34.42 -19.86
C GLY A 528 -4.72 -34.23 -21.33
N ILE A 529 -4.86 -35.35 -22.05
CA ILE A 529 -5.27 -35.34 -23.46
C ILE A 529 -6.76 -34.98 -23.52
N VAL A 530 -7.11 -33.97 -24.31
CA VAL A 530 -8.49 -33.48 -24.44
C VAL A 530 -8.87 -33.32 -25.92
N GLN A 531 -10.17 -33.11 -26.18
CA GLN A 531 -10.73 -32.82 -27.50
C GLN A 531 -10.35 -33.87 -28.57
N ASP A 532 -9.85 -33.43 -29.72
CA ASP A 532 -9.60 -34.26 -30.89
C ASP A 532 -8.59 -35.37 -30.62
N SER A 533 -7.54 -35.08 -29.85
CA SER A 533 -6.54 -36.08 -29.49
C SER A 533 -7.14 -37.19 -28.64
N LEU A 534 -8.08 -36.89 -27.74
CA LEU A 534 -8.74 -37.89 -26.90
C LEU A 534 -9.65 -38.81 -27.73
N LEU A 535 -10.44 -38.23 -28.63
CA LEU A 535 -11.29 -39.00 -29.56
C LEU A 535 -10.44 -39.80 -30.54
N GLY A 536 -9.32 -39.22 -31.01
CA GLY A 536 -8.34 -39.86 -31.87
C GLY A 536 -7.76 -41.10 -31.22
N VAL A 537 -7.25 -40.99 -29.99
CA VAL A 537 -6.71 -42.12 -29.21
C VAL A 537 -7.77 -43.20 -29.01
N GLN A 538 -9.00 -42.85 -28.65
CA GLN A 538 -10.08 -43.83 -28.43
C GLN A 538 -10.48 -44.57 -29.71
N LYS A 539 -10.42 -43.93 -30.88
CA LYS A 539 -10.63 -44.60 -32.17
C LYS A 539 -9.41 -45.44 -32.57
N PHE A 540 -8.22 -44.91 -32.38
CA PHE A 540 -6.95 -45.50 -32.79
C PHE A 540 -6.61 -46.78 -32.03
N THR A 541 -6.96 -46.85 -30.74
CA THR A 541 -6.65 -47.98 -29.86
C THR A 541 -7.68 -49.13 -29.90
N LYS A 542 -8.64 -49.10 -30.83
CA LYS A 542 -9.60 -50.22 -30.96
C LYS A 542 -8.94 -51.41 -31.65
N ARG A 543 -9.23 -52.62 -31.18
CA ARG A 543 -8.67 -53.89 -31.69
C ARG A 543 -8.89 -54.17 -33.17
N ASN A 544 -9.85 -53.49 -33.79
CA ASN A 544 -10.21 -53.67 -35.20
C ASN A 544 -9.53 -52.64 -36.13
N ILE A 545 -8.67 -51.77 -35.59
CA ILE A 545 -7.90 -50.81 -36.38
C ILE A 545 -6.52 -51.39 -36.65
N PHE A 546 -6.21 -51.55 -37.92
CA PHE A 546 -4.87 -51.89 -38.38
C PHE A 546 -4.37 -50.79 -39.32
N VAL A 547 -3.07 -50.50 -39.22
CA VAL A 547 -2.41 -49.41 -39.95
C VAL A 547 -1.46 -50.02 -40.97
N GLU A 548 -1.47 -49.50 -42.20
CA GLU A 548 -0.56 -49.94 -43.25
C GLU A 548 0.89 -49.48 -43.00
N LYS A 549 1.85 -50.19 -43.58
CA LYS A 549 3.29 -49.96 -43.38
C LYS A 549 3.74 -48.52 -43.63
N ASP A 550 3.25 -47.94 -44.72
CA ASP A 550 3.56 -46.57 -45.14
C ASP A 550 3.08 -45.53 -44.11
N LEU A 551 1.86 -45.71 -43.59
CA LEU A 551 1.29 -44.83 -42.58
C LEU A 551 1.98 -45.01 -41.22
N VAL A 552 2.35 -46.25 -40.85
CA VAL A 552 3.17 -46.52 -39.66
C VAL A 552 4.52 -45.79 -39.76
N MET A 553 5.19 -45.88 -40.91
CA MET A 553 6.46 -45.19 -41.14
C MET A 553 6.32 -43.68 -40.98
N ASN A 554 5.24 -43.10 -41.50
CA ASN A 554 4.96 -41.67 -41.32
C ASN A 554 4.69 -41.33 -39.84
N MET A 555 3.90 -42.13 -39.13
CA MET A 555 3.62 -41.93 -37.70
C MET A 555 4.87 -41.99 -36.83
N LEU A 556 5.80 -42.91 -37.10
CA LEU A 556 7.07 -43.02 -36.37
C LEU A 556 7.92 -41.75 -36.50
N MET A 557 7.85 -41.04 -37.63
CA MET A 557 8.56 -39.77 -37.82
C MET A 557 8.05 -38.64 -36.90
N TRP A 558 6.83 -38.73 -36.38
CA TRP A 558 6.29 -37.77 -35.41
C TRP A 558 6.72 -38.04 -33.97
N VAL A 559 7.31 -39.21 -33.69
CA VAL A 559 7.73 -39.60 -32.34
C VAL A 559 9.16 -39.13 -32.10
N TYR A 560 9.32 -38.01 -31.38
CA TYR A 560 10.64 -37.42 -31.08
C TYR A 560 11.58 -38.34 -30.30
N THR A 561 11.04 -39.29 -29.53
CA THR A 561 11.81 -40.24 -28.71
C THR A 561 12.02 -41.60 -29.40
N TRP A 562 11.77 -41.69 -30.71
CA TRP A 562 11.90 -42.94 -31.44
C TRP A 562 13.36 -43.38 -31.54
N ASP A 563 13.61 -44.67 -31.32
CA ASP A 563 14.94 -45.30 -31.29
C ASP A 563 15.45 -45.73 -32.68
N GLY A 564 14.72 -45.37 -33.74
CA GLY A 564 15.04 -45.75 -35.12
C GLY A 564 14.67 -47.19 -35.48
N LYS A 565 14.07 -47.96 -34.56
CA LYS A 565 13.65 -49.34 -34.82
C LYS A 565 12.17 -49.39 -35.15
N VAL A 566 11.84 -49.96 -36.30
CA VAL A 566 10.45 -50.20 -36.68
C VAL A 566 9.93 -51.38 -35.84
N PRO A 567 8.82 -51.22 -35.10
CA PRO A 567 8.27 -52.30 -34.29
C PRO A 567 7.82 -53.47 -35.17
N THR A 568 7.92 -54.69 -34.63
CA THR A 568 7.44 -55.90 -35.32
C THR A 568 5.92 -55.88 -35.40
N PRO A 569 5.31 -56.05 -36.60
CA PRO A 569 3.86 -56.12 -36.74
C PRO A 569 3.28 -57.29 -35.93
N ALA A 570 2.05 -57.15 -35.46
CA ALA A 570 1.37 -58.23 -34.76
C ALA A 570 0.80 -59.30 -35.69
N ILE A 571 0.49 -58.93 -36.94
CA ILE A 571 0.10 -59.90 -37.96
C ILE A 571 1.17 -59.96 -39.05
N LEU A 572 1.76 -61.14 -39.21
CA LEU A 572 2.66 -61.51 -40.30
C LEU A 572 1.93 -62.54 -41.17
N LEU A 573 1.18 -62.07 -42.16
CA LEU A 573 0.53 -62.94 -43.15
C LEU A 573 1.45 -63.17 -44.35
N PRO A 574 1.65 -64.43 -44.79
CA PRO A 574 2.32 -64.70 -46.06
C PRO A 574 1.30 -64.59 -47.19
N ASP A 575 1.23 -63.46 -47.91
CA ASP A 575 0.47 -63.41 -49.17
C ASP A 575 1.16 -62.59 -50.28
N LYS A 576 1.05 -63.09 -51.51
CA LYS A 576 1.89 -62.81 -52.69
C LYS A 576 1.58 -61.50 -53.43
N SER A 577 0.76 -60.60 -52.90
CA SER A 577 0.36 -59.39 -53.63
C SER A 577 0.53 -58.06 -52.92
N LYS A 578 0.45 -57.97 -51.57
CA LYS A 578 0.67 -56.72 -50.82
C LYS A 578 1.15 -57.02 -49.40
N VAL A 579 2.36 -56.56 -49.05
CA VAL A 579 2.91 -56.69 -47.68
C VAL A 579 2.22 -55.68 -46.77
N LEU A 580 1.17 -56.13 -46.09
CA LEU A 580 0.55 -55.40 -44.98
C LEU A 580 1.34 -55.72 -43.69
N LEU A 581 2.15 -54.76 -43.21
CA LEU A 581 2.67 -54.82 -41.85
C LEU A 581 1.57 -54.29 -40.93
N LEU A 582 0.84 -55.18 -40.26
CA LEU A 582 -0.26 -54.81 -39.38
C LEU A 582 0.23 -54.88 -37.92
N LEU A 583 0.43 -53.74 -37.27
CA LEU A 583 0.75 -53.67 -35.85
C LEU A 583 -0.54 -53.79 -35.01
N GLU A 584 -0.60 -54.72 -34.06
CA GLU A 584 -1.36 -54.50 -32.81
C GLU A 584 -0.49 -53.57 -31.97
N ILE A 585 -1.13 -52.55 -31.41
CA ILE A 585 -0.51 -51.63 -30.46
C ILE A 585 -0.92 -52.05 -29.05
#